data_AF-A0A494TID5-F1
#
_entry.id   AF-A0A494TID5-F1
#
_cell.length_a   1.000
_cell.length_b   1.000
_cell.length_c   1.000
_cell.angle_alpha   90.00
_cell.angle_beta   90.00
_cell.angle_gamma   90.00
#
_symmetry.space_group_name_H-M   'P 1'
#
loop_
_entity.id
_entity.type
_entity.pdbx_description
1 polymer ?
#
loop_
_entity_poly.entity_id
_entity_poly.type
_entity_poly.pdbx_seq_one_letter_code
_entity_poly.pdbx_strand_id
1 'polypeptide(L)'
;MRKILIAALMLAPATLSLPAFAQNAVNDRVLTIFGNDTCPKDTICVRGSEADRYRIPKQFRNTGPIAPANQAWGARAQGTIDAGARTGTGSCSAVGAGGWTGCYLQQMQAARAERKADAEAAPDVKP
;
A
#
# COMPACT_ATOMS: atom_id res chain seq x y z
N MET A 1 -55.02 -10.92 -11.99
CA MET A 1 -54.86 -12.23 -12.66
C MET A 1 -53.55 -12.14 -13.45
N ARG A 2 -52.48 -12.89 -13.25
CA ARG A 2 -52.31 -14.30 -12.87
C ARG A 2 -50.90 -14.42 -12.25
N LYS A 3 -50.85 -14.71 -10.94
CA LYS A 3 -49.61 -15.05 -10.21
C LYS A 3 -49.24 -16.48 -10.61
N ILE A 4 -48.04 -16.71 -11.13
CA ILE A 4 -47.51 -18.07 -11.30
C ILE A 4 -46.44 -18.29 -10.24
N LEU A 5 -46.88 -18.92 -9.15
CA LEU A 5 -46.08 -19.65 -8.17
C LEU A 5 -45.93 -21.09 -8.68
N ILE A 6 -44.71 -21.54 -9.01
CA ILE A 6 -44.30 -22.96 -9.03
C ILE A 6 -42.80 -22.94 -8.66
N ALA A 7 -42.46 -23.12 -7.39
CA ALA A 7 -42.31 -24.38 -6.66
C ALA A 7 -40.87 -24.92 -6.74
N ALA A 8 -40.33 -25.12 -5.56
CA ALA A 8 -39.01 -25.65 -5.24
C ALA A 8 -38.70 -26.96 -5.97
N LEU A 9 -37.46 -27.09 -6.43
CA LEU A 9 -36.78 -28.37 -6.47
C LEU A 9 -35.38 -28.21 -5.88
N MET A 10 -35.34 -28.33 -4.56
CA MET A 10 -34.15 -28.76 -3.81
C MET A 10 -33.82 -30.19 -4.25
N LEU A 11 -32.67 -30.40 -4.87
CA LEU A 11 -31.90 -31.64 -4.68
C LEU A 11 -30.43 -31.36 -4.96
N ALA A 12 -29.76 -30.81 -3.96
CA ALA A 12 -28.31 -30.76 -3.90
C ALA A 12 -27.78 -32.19 -3.68
N PRO A 13 -27.00 -32.77 -4.60
CA PRO A 13 -26.15 -33.88 -4.22
C PRO A 13 -25.01 -33.29 -3.39
N ALA A 14 -25.08 -33.52 -2.08
CA ALA A 14 -23.93 -33.40 -1.19
C ALA A 14 -22.86 -34.38 -1.66
N THR A 15 -22.01 -33.93 -2.59
CA THR A 15 -20.79 -34.64 -2.93
C THR A 15 -19.93 -34.68 -1.67
N LEU A 16 -19.66 -35.91 -1.22
CA LEU A 16 -18.85 -36.22 -0.06
C LEU A 16 -17.51 -35.48 -0.17
N SER A 17 -17.38 -34.43 0.63
CA SER A 17 -16.11 -33.78 0.91
C SER A 17 -15.21 -34.83 1.58
N LEU A 18 -14.18 -35.30 0.87
CA LEU A 18 -13.06 -36.11 1.39
C LEU A 18 -11.80 -35.25 1.62
N PRO A 19 -11.84 -34.12 2.37
CA PRO A 19 -10.64 -33.30 2.59
C PRO A 19 -9.68 -33.96 3.58
N ALA A 20 -10.12 -35.02 4.29
CA ALA A 20 -9.37 -35.64 5.37
C ALA A 20 -8.07 -36.32 4.88
N PHE A 21 -8.03 -36.87 3.67
CA PHE A 21 -6.83 -37.56 3.15
C PHE A 21 -5.75 -36.62 2.59
N ALA A 22 -6.09 -35.36 2.30
CA ALA A 22 -5.09 -34.37 1.86
C ALA A 22 -4.24 -33.81 3.02
N GLN A 23 -4.67 -34.00 4.26
CA GLN A 23 -3.93 -33.55 5.46
C GLN A 23 -2.76 -34.46 5.82
N ASN A 24 -2.72 -35.69 5.29
CA ASN A 24 -1.68 -36.69 5.50
C ASN A 24 -0.60 -36.69 4.40
N ALA A 25 -0.55 -35.66 3.55
CA ALA A 25 0.64 -35.42 2.77
C ALA A 25 1.83 -35.29 3.74
N VAL A 26 2.88 -36.08 3.53
CA VAL A 26 4.14 -35.97 4.24
C VAL A 26 4.64 -34.55 3.99
N ASN A 27 4.27 -33.65 4.89
CA ASN A 27 4.83 -32.32 4.94
C ASN A 27 6.30 -32.56 5.25
N ASP A 28 7.19 -32.31 4.29
CA ASP A 28 8.60 -32.15 4.60
C ASP A 28 8.65 -31.14 5.75
N ARG A 29 8.96 -31.64 6.95
CA ARG A 29 8.95 -30.85 8.18
C ARG A 29 10.19 -29.96 8.15
N VAL A 30 10.16 -28.93 7.31
CA VAL A 30 11.23 -27.95 7.19
C VAL A 30 10.86 -26.77 8.08
N LEU A 31 11.57 -26.62 9.20
CA LEU A 31 11.36 -25.53 10.15
C LEU A 31 12.52 -24.54 10.08
N THR A 32 12.24 -23.24 10.08
CA THR A 32 13.28 -22.22 10.25
C THR A 32 13.43 -21.88 11.72
N ILE A 33 14.62 -22.11 12.28
CA ILE A 33 14.97 -21.79 13.68
C ILE A 33 15.90 -20.57 13.70
N PHE A 34 15.81 -19.75 14.75
CA PHE A 34 16.58 -18.51 14.87
C PHE A 34 17.56 -18.60 16.05
N GLY A 35 18.72 -17.95 15.92
CA GLY A 35 19.69 -17.83 17.02
C GLY A 35 20.13 -19.19 17.55
N ASN A 36 19.89 -19.46 18.84
CA ASN A 36 20.25 -20.70 19.55
C ASN A 36 19.05 -21.61 19.86
N ASP A 37 17.91 -21.43 19.17
CA ASP A 37 16.73 -22.28 19.39
C ASP A 37 17.02 -23.75 19.07
N THR A 38 16.46 -24.65 19.88
CA THR A 38 16.60 -26.09 19.72
C THR A 38 15.76 -26.60 18.56
N CYS A 39 16.37 -27.37 17.65
CA CYS A 39 15.64 -28.05 16.58
C CYS A 39 14.86 -29.26 17.14
N PRO A 40 13.54 -29.35 16.93
CA PRO A 40 12.75 -30.53 17.31
C PRO A 40 13.22 -31.79 16.59
N LYS A 41 12.99 -32.97 17.20
CA LYS A 41 13.28 -34.26 16.56
C LYS A 41 12.34 -34.50 15.36
N ASP A 42 12.81 -35.25 14.37
CA ASP A 42 12.09 -35.59 13.13
C ASP A 42 11.71 -34.39 12.23
N THR A 43 12.54 -33.35 12.22
CA THR A 43 12.33 -32.11 11.45
C THR A 43 13.67 -31.64 10.87
N ILE A 44 13.69 -31.18 9.61
CA ILE A 44 14.87 -30.57 8.99
C ILE A 44 14.87 -29.08 9.33
N CYS A 45 15.88 -28.61 10.08
CA CYS A 45 15.95 -27.22 10.49
C CYS A 45 16.87 -26.38 9.61
N VAL A 46 16.36 -25.25 9.11
CA VAL A 46 17.15 -24.20 8.46
C VAL A 46 17.42 -23.10 9.47
N ARG A 47 18.67 -22.69 9.65
CA ARG A 47 19.03 -21.69 10.67
C ARG A 47 19.05 -20.27 10.09
N GLY A 48 18.14 -19.42 10.55
CA GLY A 48 18.11 -17.99 10.26
C GLY A 48 18.93 -17.18 11.27
N SER A 49 19.32 -15.96 10.89
CA SER A 49 20.00 -15.04 11.83
C SER A 49 19.02 -14.55 12.90
N GLU A 50 19.49 -14.28 14.12
CA GLU A 50 18.63 -13.79 15.22
C GLU A 50 17.94 -12.46 14.86
N ALA A 51 18.62 -11.60 14.10
CA ALA A 51 18.07 -10.34 13.61
C ALA A 51 16.91 -10.52 12.62
N ASP A 52 16.76 -11.71 12.01
CA ASP A 52 15.69 -12.01 11.07
C ASP A 52 14.42 -12.55 11.76
N ARG A 53 14.43 -12.80 13.08
CA ARG A 53 13.30 -13.40 13.83
C ARG A 53 12.00 -12.59 13.73
N TYR A 54 12.09 -11.26 13.80
CA TYR A 54 10.94 -10.34 13.73
C TYR A 54 10.93 -9.50 12.47
N ARG A 55 11.84 -9.78 11.53
CA ARG A 55 12.01 -8.99 10.32
C ARG A 55 11.36 -9.72 9.15
N ILE A 56 10.80 -8.94 8.22
CA ILE A 56 10.23 -9.45 6.96
C ILE A 56 11.23 -10.43 6.32
N PRO A 57 10.86 -11.65 5.88
CA PRO A 57 11.79 -12.60 5.28
C PRO A 57 12.57 -12.03 4.09
N LYS A 58 13.82 -12.47 3.88
CA LYS A 58 14.72 -11.90 2.85
C LYS A 58 14.12 -11.94 1.44
N GLN A 59 13.37 -12.99 1.11
CA GLN A 59 12.68 -13.11 -0.19
C GLN A 59 11.63 -11.99 -0.43
N PHE A 60 11.14 -11.35 0.63
CA PHE A 60 10.13 -10.30 0.54
C PHE A 60 10.69 -8.87 0.75
N ARG A 61 11.97 -8.72 1.09
CA ARG A 61 12.55 -7.40 1.40
C ARG A 61 12.73 -6.51 0.17
N ASN A 62 12.93 -7.12 -1.01
CA ASN A 62 13.30 -6.43 -2.23
C ASN A 62 12.43 -6.89 -3.41
N THR A 63 11.11 -6.98 -3.22
CA THR A 63 10.18 -7.40 -4.27
C THR A 63 9.95 -6.29 -5.30
N GLY A 64 11.02 -5.83 -5.96
CA GLY A 64 10.97 -4.90 -7.09
C GLY A 64 10.02 -3.71 -6.93
N PRO A 65 9.53 -3.15 -8.04
CA PRO A 65 8.40 -2.24 -8.03
C PRO A 65 7.16 -2.95 -7.50
N ILE A 66 6.47 -2.35 -6.52
CA ILE A 66 5.20 -2.87 -6.02
C ILE A 66 4.19 -2.83 -7.16
N ALA A 67 3.74 -4.00 -7.60
CA ALA A 67 2.70 -4.11 -8.63
C ALA A 67 1.47 -3.28 -8.23
N PRO A 68 0.76 -2.62 -9.17
CA PRO A 68 -0.38 -1.76 -8.85
C PRO A 68 -1.46 -2.42 -7.97
N ALA A 69 -1.68 -3.74 -8.16
CA ALA A 69 -2.62 -4.53 -7.36
C ALA A 69 -2.22 -4.65 -5.87
N ASN A 70 -0.93 -4.56 -5.57
CA ASN A 70 -0.38 -4.73 -4.22
C ASN A 70 -0.09 -3.39 -3.53
N GLN A 71 -0.44 -2.26 -4.16
CA GLN A 71 -0.23 -0.94 -3.56
C GLN A 71 -1.17 -0.71 -2.38
N ALA A 72 -0.63 -0.12 -1.32
CA ALA A 72 -1.41 0.35 -0.18
C ALA A 72 -2.55 1.25 -0.65
N TRP A 73 -3.72 1.15 -0.01
CA TRP A 73 -4.91 1.90 -0.42
C TRP A 73 -4.66 3.41 -0.46
N GLY A 74 -3.93 3.96 0.51
CA GLY A 74 -3.57 5.38 0.54
C GLY A 74 -2.77 5.83 -0.69
N ALA A 75 -1.82 5.01 -1.16
CA ALA A 75 -1.05 5.32 -2.37
C ALA A 75 -1.93 5.31 -3.63
N ARG A 76 -2.88 4.36 -3.71
CA ARG A 76 -3.84 4.29 -4.81
C ARG A 76 -4.79 5.49 -4.81
N ALA A 77 -5.32 5.83 -3.64
CA ALA A 77 -6.20 6.99 -3.46
C ALA A 77 -5.48 8.29 -3.84
N GLN A 78 -4.21 8.45 -3.42
CA GLN A 78 -3.40 9.60 -3.80
C GLN A 78 -3.22 9.69 -5.32
N GLY A 79 -2.94 8.57 -6.00
CA GLY A 79 -2.85 8.54 -7.45
C GLY A 79 -4.13 9.00 -8.15
N THR A 80 -5.31 8.69 -7.59
CA THR A 80 -6.60 9.18 -8.12
C THR A 80 -6.79 10.68 -7.90
N ILE A 81 -6.42 11.20 -6.73
CA ILE A 81 -6.49 12.64 -6.42
C ILE A 81 -5.52 13.42 -7.33
N ASP A 82 -4.30 12.94 -7.47
CA ASP A 82 -3.24 13.59 -8.24
C ASP A 82 -3.54 13.65 -9.75
N ALA A 83 -4.29 12.66 -10.27
CA ALA A 83 -4.68 12.62 -11.68
C ALA A 83 -5.49 13.87 -12.09
N GLY A 84 -6.34 14.40 -11.21
CA GLY A 84 -7.07 15.65 -11.44
C GLY A 84 -6.34 16.90 -10.96
N ALA A 85 -5.41 16.76 -10.01
CA ALA A 85 -4.72 17.88 -9.38
C ALA A 85 -3.81 18.68 -10.33
N ARG A 86 -3.45 18.14 -11.50
CA ARG A 86 -2.61 18.83 -12.48
C ARG A 86 -3.38 19.88 -13.30
N THR A 87 -4.68 19.67 -13.50
CA THR A 87 -5.51 20.50 -14.40
C THR A 87 -6.84 20.82 -13.71
N GLY A 88 -6.83 21.81 -12.82
CA GLY A 88 -8.01 22.17 -12.02
C GLY A 88 -7.75 23.30 -11.03
N THR A 89 -8.72 23.58 -10.18
CA THR A 89 -8.57 24.57 -9.10
C THR A 89 -7.37 24.24 -8.21
N GLY A 90 -6.53 25.23 -7.93
CA GLY A 90 -5.29 25.06 -7.17
C GLY A 90 -4.10 24.51 -7.96
N SER A 91 -4.31 24.01 -9.19
CA SER A 91 -3.19 23.73 -10.10
C SER A 91 -2.68 25.04 -10.72
N CYS A 92 -1.44 25.07 -11.23
CA CYS A 92 -0.93 26.18 -12.03
C CYS A 92 -0.79 25.72 -13.50
N SER A 93 -1.93 25.55 -14.16
CA SER A 93 -2.03 25.04 -15.53
C SER A 93 -2.92 25.94 -16.38
N ALA A 94 -2.56 26.11 -17.65
CA ALA A 94 -3.38 26.82 -18.64
C ALA A 94 -4.61 26.01 -19.09
N VAL A 95 -4.64 24.70 -18.78
CA VAL A 95 -5.75 23.81 -19.09
C VAL A 95 -6.48 23.38 -17.81
N GLY A 96 -7.82 23.40 -17.86
CA GLY A 96 -8.71 23.09 -16.73
C GLY A 96 -9.28 24.34 -16.05
N ALA A 97 -10.51 24.24 -15.56
CA ALA A 97 -11.15 25.34 -14.83
C ALA A 97 -10.45 25.58 -13.50
N GLY A 98 -10.19 26.84 -13.16
CA GLY A 98 -9.61 27.23 -11.87
C GLY A 98 -8.08 27.13 -11.77
N GLY A 99 -7.35 26.72 -12.81
CA GLY A 99 -5.88 26.64 -12.79
C GLY A 99 -5.14 27.98 -12.63
N TRP A 100 -5.83 29.11 -12.80
CA TRP A 100 -5.24 30.42 -12.48
C TRP A 100 -5.06 30.63 -10.97
N THR A 101 -5.86 29.97 -10.13
CA THR A 101 -5.82 30.14 -8.67
C THR A 101 -4.52 29.59 -8.07
N GLY A 102 -3.98 28.49 -8.60
CA GLY A 102 -2.70 27.94 -8.17
C GLY A 102 -1.52 28.84 -8.57
N CYS A 103 -1.51 29.38 -9.79
CA CYS A 103 -0.46 30.33 -10.21
C CYS A 103 -0.51 31.64 -9.40
N TYR A 104 -1.71 32.11 -9.05
CA TYR A 104 -1.86 33.26 -8.17
C TYR A 104 -1.27 32.99 -6.77
N LEU A 105 -1.57 31.83 -6.18
CA LEU A 105 -0.99 31.43 -4.89
C LEU A 105 0.54 31.33 -4.95
N GLN A 106 1.09 30.75 -6.01
CA GLN A 106 2.55 30.66 -6.22
C GLN A 106 3.21 32.05 -6.28
N GLN A 107 2.64 32.99 -7.03
CA GLN A 107 3.15 34.36 -7.11
C GLN A 107 3.09 35.07 -5.75
N MET A 108 1.99 34.91 -5.01
CA MET A 108 1.87 35.49 -3.67
C MET A 108 2.88 34.89 -2.69
N GLN A 109 3.20 33.60 -2.80
CA GLN A 109 4.24 32.96 -2.01
C GLN A 109 5.63 33.47 -2.40
N ALA A 110 5.92 33.62 -3.69
CA ALA A 110 7.19 34.19 -4.18
C ALA A 110 7.40 35.61 -3.66
N ALA A 111 6.40 36.49 -3.78
CA ALA A 111 6.49 37.85 -3.27
C ALA A 111 6.67 37.91 -1.73
N ARG A 112 6.07 36.97 -0.99
CA ARG A 112 6.30 36.86 0.47
C ARG A 112 7.72 36.39 0.78
N ALA A 113 8.25 35.46 0.00
CA ALA A 113 9.61 34.94 0.16
C ALA A 113 10.65 36.03 -0.15
N GLU A 114 10.45 36.81 -1.22
CA GLU A 114 11.28 37.98 -1.55
C GLU A 114 11.31 38.98 -0.41
N ARG A 115 10.14 39.41 0.10
CA ARG A 115 10.08 40.34 1.24
C ARG A 115 10.77 39.81 2.49
N LYS A 116 10.69 38.50 2.73
CA LYS A 116 11.36 37.88 3.88
C LYS A 116 12.88 37.90 3.69
N ALA A 117 13.37 37.57 2.49
CA ALA A 117 14.78 37.64 2.15
C ALA A 117 15.33 39.07 2.26
N ASP A 118 14.56 40.06 1.78
CA ASP A 118 14.93 41.48 1.90
C ASP A 118 15.02 41.94 3.36
N ALA A 119 14.08 41.50 4.21
CA ALA A 119 14.09 41.81 5.64
C ALA A 119 15.26 41.13 6.37
N GLU A 120 15.65 39.91 5.98
CA GLU A 120 16.82 39.22 6.51
C GLU A 120 18.15 39.84 6.02
N ALA A 121 18.15 40.42 4.81
CA ALA A 121 19.32 41.09 4.23
C ALA A 121 19.49 42.55 4.68
N ALA A 122 18.45 43.17 5.26
CA ALA A 122 18.54 44.52 5.78
C ALA A 122 19.51 44.55 6.99
N PRO A 123 20.58 45.38 6.95
CA PRO A 123 21.46 45.50 8.10
C PRO A 123 20.67 46.04 9.30
N ASP A 124 20.97 45.49 10.48
CA ASP A 124 20.38 45.90 11.76
C ASP A 124 20.84 47.33 12.09
N VAL A 125 20.19 48.33 11.48
CA VAL A 125 20.48 49.74 11.75
C VAL A 125 19.81 50.10 13.07
N LYS A 126 20.57 49.89 14.15
CA LYS A 126 20.24 50.39 15.49
C LYS A 126 20.26 51.94 15.46
N PRO A 127 19.23 52.62 16.01
CA PRO A 127 19.22 54.08 16.12
C PRO A 127 20.34 54.61 17.01
#